data_AF-A0A1U7CUT5-F1
#
_entry.id   AF-A0A1U7CUT5-F1
#
_cell.length_a   1.000
_cell.length_b   1.000
_cell.length_c   1.000
_cell.angle_alpha   90.00
_cell.angle_beta   90.00
_cell.angle_gamma   90.00
#
_symmetry.space_group_name_H-M   'P 1'
#
loop_
_entity.id
_entity.type
_entity.pdbx_description
1 polymer ?
#
loop_
_entity_poly.entity_id
_entity_poly.type
_entity_poly.pdbx_seq_one_letter_code
_entity_poly.pdbx_strand_id
1 'polypeptide(L)'
;MRPWCIVCGRSLLFAAAVCLTGSAAQAGGAVSAGQIESFLGLSSGALDGVGDGPAINGSAIQTTFSAIAGQVLSFQYQFLTNEDPTAGLNLVNDFAFVTLNSQDPTSLADVASTTFSSSSTPFSLGSSILSFTMTLADAGLYTLGIGVVNVTDDTYPSGLLVDNLKLDSTLLPNGGFDGPWTGFSFMAIGNTSIVGADYGAPVPQGTQQALLSAAAVPEPTSMVSLGFGALLILFKARRRSNA
;
A
#
# COMPACT_ATOMS: atom_id res chain seq x y z
N MET A 1 -29.25 28.67 61.91
CA MET A 1 -28.14 29.16 61.06
C MET A 1 -27.37 27.95 60.56
N ARG A 2 -27.44 27.65 59.27
CA ARG A 2 -26.77 26.50 58.63
C ARG A 2 -25.85 27.03 57.52
N PRO A 3 -24.57 26.64 57.48
CA PRO A 3 -23.79 26.61 56.25
C PRO A 3 -23.46 25.14 55.92
N TRP A 4 -23.96 24.63 54.80
CA TRP A 4 -23.35 24.67 53.46
C TRP A 4 -22.42 23.49 53.20
N CYS A 5 -22.95 22.62 52.36
CA CYS A 5 -22.37 21.42 51.79
C CYS A 5 -21.41 21.83 50.66
N ILE A 6 -20.16 21.38 50.69
CA ILE A 6 -19.24 21.48 49.54
C ILE A 6 -19.21 20.09 48.90
N VAL A 7 -19.95 19.95 47.80
CA VAL A 7 -19.82 18.81 46.89
C VAL A 7 -18.59 19.07 46.02
N CYS A 8 -17.55 18.28 46.20
CA CYS A 8 -16.36 18.29 45.37
C CYS A 8 -16.70 17.66 44.01
N GLY A 9 -17.01 18.49 43.01
CA GLY A 9 -17.22 18.06 41.63
C GLY A 9 -15.88 17.64 41.00
N ARG A 10 -15.69 16.32 40.81
CA ARG A 10 -14.66 15.80 39.91
C ARG A 10 -15.11 16.07 38.47
N SER A 11 -14.51 17.07 37.84
CA SER A 11 -14.60 17.29 36.41
C SER A 11 -13.98 16.11 35.68
N LEU A 12 -14.81 15.16 35.25
CA LEU A 12 -14.45 14.18 34.23
C LEU A 12 -14.32 14.93 32.90
N LEU A 13 -13.09 15.27 32.52
CA LEU A 13 -12.79 15.65 31.15
C LEU A 13 -12.97 14.40 30.28
N PHE A 14 -14.12 14.29 29.63
CA PHE A 14 -14.29 13.42 28.47
C PHE A 14 -13.47 14.05 27.34
N ALA A 15 -12.34 13.44 27.00
CA ALA A 15 -11.68 13.68 25.73
C ALA A 15 -12.63 13.18 24.64
N ALA A 16 -13.34 14.10 24.00
CA ALA A 16 -14.08 13.81 22.78
C ALA A 16 -13.06 13.46 21.70
N ALA A 17 -12.87 12.16 21.45
CA ALA A 17 -12.20 11.71 20.24
C ALA A 17 -13.06 12.17 19.07
N VAL A 18 -12.60 13.18 18.34
CA VAL A 18 -13.13 13.53 17.04
C VAL A 18 -12.88 12.32 16.15
N CYS A 19 -13.89 11.49 16.00
CA CYS A 19 -13.92 10.46 14.96
C CYS A 19 -14.04 11.22 13.64
N LEU A 20 -12.89 11.61 13.09
CA LEU A 20 -12.79 11.86 11.65
C LEU A 20 -13.24 10.55 11.01
N THR A 21 -14.45 10.55 10.45
CA THR A 21 -14.89 9.48 9.56
C THR A 21 -13.99 9.53 8.35
N GLY A 22 -12.81 8.92 8.47
CA GLY A 22 -11.88 8.71 7.38
C GLY A 22 -12.61 7.83 6.38
N SER A 23 -13.03 8.44 5.28
CA SER A 23 -13.29 7.71 4.05
C SER A 23 -12.12 6.76 3.81
N ALA A 24 -12.38 5.52 3.42
CA ALA A 24 -11.33 4.54 3.12
C ALA A 24 -10.24 5.22 2.30
N ALA A 25 -9.02 5.30 2.83
CA ALA A 25 -7.91 5.88 2.11
C ALA A 25 -7.64 4.95 0.92
N GLN A 26 -8.14 5.34 -0.25
CA GLN A 26 -7.60 4.88 -1.51
C GLN A 26 -6.20 5.50 -1.56
N ALA A 27 -5.18 4.69 -1.28
CA ALA A 27 -3.82 5.07 -1.63
C ALA A 27 -3.82 5.21 -3.17
N GLY A 28 -3.37 6.37 -3.66
CA GLY A 28 -3.54 6.84 -5.04
C GLY A 28 -2.73 6.05 -6.06
N GLY A 29 -2.37 6.66 -7.18
CA GLY A 29 -1.40 6.04 -8.09
C GLY A 29 -0.10 5.66 -7.41
N ALA A 30 0.68 4.81 -8.08
CA ALA A 30 2.07 4.62 -7.72
C ALA A 30 2.76 5.99 -7.53
N VAL A 31 3.60 6.09 -6.50
CA VAL A 31 4.35 7.30 -6.16
C VAL A 31 5.81 7.14 -6.57
N SER A 32 6.56 8.24 -6.67
CA SER A 32 7.99 8.17 -6.99
C SER A 32 8.80 7.39 -5.94
N ALA A 33 9.89 6.77 -6.35
CA ALA A 33 10.81 6.07 -5.45
C ALA A 33 11.28 6.96 -4.28
N GLY A 34 11.60 8.23 -4.55
CA GLY A 34 11.97 9.20 -3.50
C GLY A 34 10.86 9.48 -2.48
N GLN A 35 9.58 9.40 -2.88
CA GLN A 35 8.47 9.48 -1.92
C GLN A 35 8.35 8.23 -1.06
N ILE A 36 8.65 7.05 -1.61
CA ILE A 36 8.70 5.79 -0.86
C ILE A 36 9.86 5.83 0.14
N GLU A 37 11.05 6.28 -0.29
CA GLU A 37 12.22 6.45 0.58
C GLU A 37 11.90 7.40 1.74
N SER A 38 11.32 8.57 1.45
CA SER A 38 10.90 9.51 2.50
C SER A 38 9.83 8.95 3.43
N PHE A 39 8.89 8.15 2.92
CA PHE A 39 7.85 7.50 3.71
C PHE A 39 8.43 6.48 4.68
N LEU A 40 9.38 5.66 4.22
CA LEU A 40 10.04 4.61 5.00
C LEU A 40 11.23 5.11 5.85
N GLY A 41 11.58 6.39 5.74
CA GLY A 41 12.72 7.00 6.44
C GLY A 41 14.09 6.57 5.91
N LEU A 42 14.15 6.14 4.65
CA LEU A 42 15.40 5.73 4.00
C LEU A 42 16.21 6.95 3.53
N SER A 43 17.50 6.71 3.27
CA SER A 43 18.34 7.69 2.56
C SER A 43 17.86 7.87 1.12
N SER A 44 18.08 9.05 0.54
CA SER A 44 17.74 9.29 -0.86
C SER A 44 18.59 8.39 -1.78
N GLY A 45 17.94 7.72 -2.73
CA GLY A 45 18.56 6.75 -3.63
C GLY A 45 18.82 5.38 -3.00
N ALA A 46 18.31 5.10 -1.80
CA ALA A 46 18.46 3.79 -1.15
C ALA A 46 17.76 2.65 -1.92
N LEU A 47 16.75 2.96 -2.74
CA LEU A 47 16.11 1.96 -3.60
C LEU A 47 16.86 1.73 -4.92
N ASP A 48 17.79 2.62 -5.29
CA ASP A 48 18.58 2.47 -6.50
C ASP A 48 19.55 1.29 -6.37
N GLY A 49 19.62 0.47 -7.42
CA GLY A 49 20.52 -0.69 -7.48
C GLY A 49 20.01 -1.94 -6.76
N VAL A 50 18.89 -1.89 -6.03
CA VAL A 50 18.26 -3.10 -5.46
C VAL A 50 17.79 -4.04 -6.57
N GLY A 51 17.21 -3.49 -7.63
CA GLY A 51 16.83 -4.21 -8.86
C GLY A 51 17.80 -3.97 -10.01
N ASP A 52 19.11 -3.80 -9.72
CA ASP A 52 20.18 -3.55 -10.70
C ASP A 52 20.04 -2.29 -11.56
N GLY A 53 19.23 -1.31 -11.13
CA GLY A 53 19.18 0.02 -11.73
C GLY A 53 18.34 1.04 -10.98
N PRO A 54 17.97 2.17 -11.63
CA PRO A 54 17.31 3.28 -10.95
C PRO A 54 15.84 2.98 -10.65
N ALA A 55 15.47 3.11 -9.37
CA ALA A 55 14.09 2.97 -8.93
C ALA A 55 13.26 4.17 -9.39
N ILE A 56 12.11 3.93 -10.02
CA ILE A 56 11.29 5.00 -10.60
C ILE A 56 10.08 5.30 -9.72
N ASN A 57 9.20 4.33 -9.55
CA ASN A 57 7.92 4.49 -8.86
C ASN A 57 7.43 3.18 -8.26
N GLY A 58 6.47 3.26 -7.36
CA GLY A 58 5.96 2.07 -6.70
C GLY A 58 4.96 2.37 -5.60
N SER A 59 4.86 1.40 -4.69
CA SER A 59 3.99 1.46 -3.52
C SER A 59 4.64 0.79 -2.33
N ALA A 60 4.28 1.24 -1.13
CA ALA A 60 4.78 0.65 0.11
C ALA A 60 3.75 0.71 1.23
N ILE A 61 3.85 -0.25 2.14
CA ILE A 61 3.17 -0.24 3.44
C ILE A 61 4.22 -0.22 4.55
N GLN A 62 3.87 0.36 5.70
CA GLN A 62 4.67 0.22 6.91
C GLN A 62 3.81 -0.05 8.14
N THR A 63 4.38 -0.75 9.11
CA THR A 63 3.81 -0.98 10.43
C THR A 63 4.90 -0.94 11.50
N THR A 64 4.49 -0.74 12.75
CA THR A 64 5.37 -0.80 13.91
C THR A 64 4.92 -1.89 14.86
N PHE A 65 5.86 -2.62 15.45
CA PHE A 65 5.58 -3.66 16.43
C PHE A 65 6.69 -3.75 17.47
N SER A 66 6.36 -4.20 18.68
CA SER A 66 7.36 -4.48 19.71
C SER A 66 7.77 -5.94 19.65
N ALA A 67 9.06 -6.20 19.79
CA ALA A 67 9.61 -7.55 19.86
C ALA A 67 10.73 -7.65 20.91
N ILE A 68 11.07 -8.88 21.28
CA ILE A 68 12.26 -9.22 22.06
C ILE A 68 13.29 -9.91 21.17
N ALA A 69 14.56 -9.86 21.59
CA ALA A 69 15.65 -10.55 20.92
C ALA A 69 15.36 -12.06 20.78
N GLY A 70 15.62 -12.60 19.60
CA GLY A 70 15.43 -14.01 19.25
C GLY A 70 14.06 -14.35 18.67
N GLN A 71 13.09 -13.44 18.68
CA GLN A 71 11.81 -13.68 17.99
C GLN A 71 11.98 -13.66 16.48
N VAL A 72 11.11 -14.39 15.78
CA VAL A 72 11.14 -14.52 14.32
C VAL A 72 10.01 -13.71 13.71
N LEU A 73 10.35 -12.65 12.97
CA LEU A 73 9.42 -11.97 12.08
C LEU A 73 9.24 -12.81 10.81
N SER A 74 8.01 -13.01 10.38
CA SER A 74 7.74 -13.66 9.09
C SER A 74 6.43 -13.18 8.45
N PHE A 75 6.37 -13.31 7.12
CA PHE A 75 5.16 -13.13 6.34
C PHE A 75 5.24 -13.96 5.06
N GLN A 76 4.09 -14.14 4.43
CA GLN A 76 3.98 -14.76 3.12
C GLN A 76 3.71 -13.69 2.06
N TYR A 77 4.21 -13.91 0.86
CA TYR A 77 3.99 -13.00 -0.24
C TYR A 77 3.93 -13.74 -1.57
N GLN A 78 3.36 -13.09 -2.58
CA GLN A 78 3.41 -13.51 -3.97
C GLN A 78 3.79 -12.32 -4.83
N PHE A 79 4.83 -12.49 -5.65
CA PHE A 79 5.28 -11.46 -6.58
C PHE A 79 4.54 -11.62 -7.91
N LEU A 80 4.01 -10.53 -8.42
CA LEU A 80 3.18 -10.46 -9.63
C LEU A 80 3.86 -9.52 -10.63
N THR A 81 3.79 -9.83 -11.92
CA THR A 81 4.38 -8.96 -12.94
C THR A 81 3.68 -9.08 -14.29
N ASN A 82 3.77 -8.00 -15.07
CA ASN A 82 3.47 -7.99 -16.50
C ASN A 82 4.74 -7.94 -17.37
N GLU A 83 5.93 -7.89 -16.76
CA GLU A 83 7.19 -7.99 -17.48
C GLU A 83 7.42 -9.41 -18.01
N ASP A 84 8.15 -9.51 -19.13
CA ASP A 84 8.62 -10.79 -19.65
C ASP A 84 9.98 -11.14 -19.00
N PRO A 85 10.03 -12.13 -18.09
CA PRO A 85 11.28 -12.52 -17.42
C PRO A 85 12.30 -13.17 -18.37
N THR A 86 11.89 -13.47 -19.61
CA THR A 86 12.74 -14.10 -20.64
C THR A 86 13.25 -13.13 -21.70
N ALA A 87 12.81 -11.87 -21.67
CA ALA A 87 13.30 -10.82 -22.55
C ALA A 87 14.79 -10.57 -22.24
N GLY A 88 15.66 -11.11 -23.08
CA GLY A 88 17.06 -11.41 -22.78
C GLY A 88 18.04 -10.23 -22.63
N LEU A 89 17.67 -9.14 -21.97
CA LEU A 89 18.56 -8.07 -21.49
C LEU A 89 18.03 -7.39 -20.20
N ASN A 90 17.24 -8.07 -19.36
CA ASN A 90 16.74 -7.54 -18.07
C ASN A 90 17.89 -7.33 -17.06
N LEU A 91 18.75 -6.35 -17.34
CA LEU A 91 19.77 -5.82 -16.43
C LEU A 91 19.15 -4.94 -15.34
N VAL A 92 17.82 -4.81 -15.36
CA VAL A 92 17.02 -3.97 -14.50
C VAL A 92 15.71 -4.69 -14.30
N ASN A 93 15.34 -4.89 -13.03
CA ASN A 93 14.25 -5.76 -12.65
C ASN A 93 13.36 -5.02 -11.68
N ASP A 94 12.07 -4.90 -12.02
CA ASP A 94 11.09 -4.57 -10.99
C ASP A 94 11.27 -5.52 -9.82
N PHE A 95 11.13 -4.98 -8.61
CA PHE A 95 11.44 -5.73 -7.41
C PHE A 95 10.47 -5.43 -6.28
N ALA A 96 10.24 -6.45 -5.46
CA ALA A 96 9.66 -6.33 -4.15
C ALA A 96 10.77 -6.27 -3.10
N PHE A 97 10.58 -5.49 -2.04
CA PHE A 97 11.58 -5.31 -1.00
C PHE A 97 10.98 -5.23 0.40
N VAL A 98 11.84 -5.40 1.39
CA VAL A 98 11.55 -5.23 2.81
C VAL A 98 12.61 -4.34 3.45
N THR A 99 12.20 -3.53 4.42
CA THR A 99 13.08 -2.72 5.27
C THR A 99 12.71 -2.94 6.73
N LEU A 100 13.71 -2.86 7.61
CA LEU A 100 13.50 -2.95 9.05
C LEU A 100 14.26 -1.80 9.72
N ASN A 101 13.57 -0.99 10.54
CA ASN A 101 14.14 0.16 11.23
C ASN A 101 14.84 1.17 10.30
N SER A 102 14.26 1.38 9.12
CA SER A 102 14.80 2.28 8.08
C SER A 102 16.24 1.94 7.66
N GLN A 103 16.67 0.69 7.86
CA GLN A 103 17.91 0.16 7.31
C GLN A 103 17.77 -0.08 5.80
N ASP A 104 18.91 -0.34 5.15
CA ASP A 104 18.98 -0.59 3.72
C ASP A 104 17.96 -1.65 3.27
N PRO A 105 17.25 -1.42 2.15
CA PRO A 105 16.25 -2.34 1.64
C PRO A 105 16.88 -3.68 1.25
N THR A 106 16.18 -4.76 1.58
CA THR A 106 16.52 -6.13 1.16
C THR A 106 15.52 -6.57 0.10
N SER A 107 16.01 -7.05 -1.05
CA SER A 107 15.16 -7.63 -2.10
C SER A 107 14.44 -8.89 -1.57
N LEU A 108 13.13 -8.95 -1.82
CA LEU A 108 12.30 -10.13 -1.57
C LEU A 108 12.20 -11.00 -2.83
N ALA A 109 11.98 -10.36 -3.96
CA ALA A 109 11.79 -10.98 -5.27
C ALA A 109 12.04 -9.93 -6.35
N ASP A 110 12.53 -10.36 -7.49
CA ASP A 110 12.71 -9.53 -8.69
C ASP A 110 12.34 -10.31 -9.95
N VAL A 111 12.14 -9.62 -11.07
CA VAL A 111 11.69 -10.24 -12.32
C VAL A 111 12.72 -11.21 -12.93
N ALA A 112 14.02 -11.00 -12.77
CA ALA A 112 15.03 -11.88 -13.36
C ALA A 112 15.24 -13.18 -12.57
N SER A 113 15.09 -13.15 -11.25
CA SER A 113 15.43 -14.27 -10.37
C SER A 113 14.22 -15.07 -9.89
N THR A 114 13.02 -14.50 -9.98
CA THR A 114 11.79 -15.16 -9.53
C THR A 114 11.28 -16.14 -10.58
N THR A 115 10.89 -17.34 -10.13
CA THR A 115 10.20 -18.30 -11.00
C THR A 115 8.73 -17.94 -11.11
N PHE A 116 8.25 -17.72 -12.33
CA PHE A 116 6.88 -17.33 -12.62
C PHE A 116 6.06 -18.43 -13.32
N SER A 117 4.75 -18.34 -13.15
CA SER A 117 3.75 -19.08 -13.90
C SER A 117 2.60 -18.15 -14.29
N SER A 118 1.75 -18.58 -15.23
CA SER A 118 0.55 -17.82 -15.61
C SER A 118 -0.31 -17.53 -14.39
N SER A 119 -0.67 -16.26 -14.18
CA SER A 119 -1.51 -15.84 -13.05
C SER A 119 -2.98 -15.71 -13.47
N SER A 120 -3.88 -15.87 -12.50
CA SER A 120 -5.32 -15.59 -12.66
C SER A 120 -5.70 -14.19 -12.15
N THR A 121 -4.72 -13.43 -11.66
CA THR A 121 -4.85 -12.02 -11.29
C THR A 121 -4.87 -11.12 -12.54
N PRO A 122 -5.09 -9.80 -12.40
CA PRO A 122 -4.86 -8.85 -13.48
C PRO A 122 -3.41 -8.76 -14.00
N PHE A 123 -2.43 -9.32 -13.29
CA PHE A 123 -1.06 -9.48 -13.77
C PHE A 123 -0.93 -10.77 -14.58
N SER A 124 -0.12 -10.74 -15.64
CA SER A 124 0.09 -11.86 -16.56
C SER A 124 0.79 -13.04 -15.90
N LEU A 125 1.71 -12.74 -14.97
CA LEU A 125 2.57 -13.70 -14.30
C LEU A 125 2.52 -13.55 -12.78
N GLY A 126 2.72 -14.66 -12.07
CA GLY A 126 2.82 -14.69 -10.62
C GLY A 126 3.73 -15.82 -10.13
N SER A 127 4.45 -15.58 -9.04
CA SER A 127 5.25 -16.58 -8.34
C SER A 127 4.36 -17.59 -7.61
N SER A 128 4.93 -18.68 -7.08
CA SER A 128 4.28 -19.39 -5.96
C SER A 128 4.19 -18.49 -4.73
N ILE A 129 3.46 -18.91 -3.70
CA ILE A 129 3.57 -18.26 -2.38
C ILE A 129 5.01 -18.46 -1.88
N LEU A 130 5.67 -17.37 -1.53
CA LEU A 130 6.99 -17.30 -0.94
C LEU A 130 6.88 -16.85 0.52
N SER A 131 7.98 -16.95 1.27
CA SER A 131 8.02 -16.56 2.68
C SER A 131 9.27 -15.75 2.98
N PHE A 132 9.09 -14.66 3.72
CA PHE A 132 10.17 -13.95 4.36
C PHE A 132 10.27 -14.41 5.82
N THR A 133 11.50 -14.56 6.32
CA THR A 133 11.77 -14.88 7.72
C THR A 133 13.03 -14.18 8.19
N MET A 134 12.98 -13.59 9.38
CA MET A 134 14.12 -12.93 10.00
C MET A 134 14.07 -13.07 11.52
N THR A 135 15.18 -13.54 12.09
CA THR A 135 15.38 -13.51 13.55
C THR A 135 15.80 -12.11 13.98
N LEU A 136 15.05 -11.53 14.91
CA LEU A 136 15.30 -10.19 15.43
C LEU A 136 16.43 -10.23 16.46
N ALA A 137 17.46 -9.42 16.26
CA ALA A 137 18.66 -9.43 17.09
C ALA A 137 18.44 -8.76 18.46
N ASP A 138 17.63 -7.70 18.49
CA ASP A 138 17.48 -6.85 19.66
C ASP A 138 16.02 -6.81 20.16
N ALA A 139 15.84 -6.46 21.43
CA ALA A 139 14.52 -6.10 21.94
C ALA A 139 14.23 -4.63 21.65
N GLY A 140 12.99 -4.30 21.30
CA GLY A 140 12.60 -2.91 21.06
C GLY A 140 11.37 -2.75 20.18
N LEU A 141 11.12 -1.50 19.81
CA LEU A 141 10.13 -1.13 18.81
C LEU A 141 10.78 -1.25 17.42
N TYR A 142 10.15 -2.02 16.55
CA TYR A 142 10.54 -2.20 15.18
C TYR A 142 9.61 -1.44 14.24
N THR A 143 10.16 -0.91 13.15
CA THR A 143 9.39 -0.40 12.00
C THR A 143 9.68 -1.29 10.81
N LEU A 144 8.65 -1.95 10.29
CA LEU A 144 8.72 -2.78 9.09
C LEU A 144 8.15 -2.02 7.92
N GLY A 145 8.91 -1.91 6.83
CA GLY A 145 8.42 -1.44 5.54
C GLY A 145 8.44 -2.57 4.52
N ILE A 146 7.40 -2.68 3.69
CA ILE A 146 7.32 -3.64 2.58
C ILE A 146 6.86 -2.86 1.35
N GLY A 147 7.48 -3.08 0.19
CA GLY A 147 7.12 -2.36 -1.02
C GLY A 147 7.41 -3.12 -2.31
N VAL A 148 6.91 -2.55 -3.41
CA VAL A 148 7.17 -2.98 -4.79
C VAL A 148 7.46 -1.76 -5.64
N VAL A 149 8.44 -1.87 -6.53
CA VAL A 149 9.01 -0.75 -7.30
C VAL A 149 9.23 -1.18 -8.74
N ASN A 150 8.86 -0.30 -9.67
CA ASN A 150 9.32 -0.41 -11.05
C ASN A 150 10.73 0.17 -11.22
N VAL A 151 11.51 -0.44 -12.11
CA VAL A 151 12.89 -0.01 -12.40
C VAL A 151 13.01 0.44 -13.86
N THR A 152 13.66 1.58 -14.09
CA THR A 152 13.93 2.18 -15.42
C THR A 152 12.71 2.72 -16.17
N ASP A 153 11.55 2.08 -16.14
CA ASP A 153 10.29 2.57 -16.72
C ASP A 153 9.04 2.11 -15.92
N ASP A 154 7.83 2.44 -16.40
CA ASP A 154 6.55 2.08 -15.76
C ASP A 154 5.56 1.37 -16.72
N THR A 155 6.06 0.84 -17.84
CA THR A 155 5.25 0.27 -18.93
C THR A 155 4.59 -1.04 -18.55
N TYR A 156 5.34 -1.92 -17.88
CA TYR A 156 4.94 -3.26 -17.52
C TYR A 156 4.99 -3.43 -16.01
N PRO A 157 3.90 -3.09 -15.30
CA PRO A 157 4.00 -2.94 -13.87
C PRO A 157 4.06 -4.28 -13.15
N SER A 158 4.74 -4.23 -12.00
CA SER A 158 4.76 -5.31 -11.03
C SER A 158 3.88 -5.04 -9.81
N GLY A 159 3.57 -6.10 -9.08
CA GLY A 159 2.70 -6.08 -7.90
C GLY A 159 3.17 -7.07 -6.84
N LEU A 160 2.72 -6.85 -5.62
CA LEU A 160 3.06 -7.68 -4.47
C LEU A 160 1.82 -7.93 -3.64
N LEU A 161 1.49 -9.20 -3.45
CA LEU A 161 0.53 -9.65 -2.45
C LEU A 161 1.27 -9.98 -1.16
N VAL A 162 0.77 -9.53 -0.01
CA VAL A 162 1.37 -9.74 1.32
C VAL A 162 0.30 -10.21 2.29
N ASP A 163 0.62 -11.24 3.07
CA ASP A 163 -0.28 -11.81 4.06
C ASP A 163 0.47 -12.55 5.20
N ASN A 164 -0.24 -12.93 6.26
CA ASN A 164 0.23 -13.73 7.39
C ASN A 164 1.46 -13.13 8.10
N LEU A 165 1.46 -11.81 8.29
CA LEU A 165 2.52 -11.10 9.01
C LEU A 165 2.45 -11.41 10.50
N LYS A 166 3.50 -12.05 11.02
CA LYS A 166 3.53 -12.61 12.37
C LYS A 166 4.89 -12.49 13.03
N LEU A 167 4.84 -12.49 14.36
CA LEU A 167 5.98 -12.65 15.23
C LEU A 167 5.87 -14.02 15.90
N ASP A 168 6.84 -14.89 15.63
CA ASP A 168 6.80 -16.32 15.91
C ASP A 168 5.53 -16.97 15.32
N SER A 169 4.62 -17.44 16.16
CA SER A 169 3.34 -18.02 15.77
C SER A 169 2.15 -17.05 15.91
N THR A 170 2.39 -15.79 16.27
CA THR A 170 1.34 -14.82 16.61
C THR A 170 1.24 -13.75 15.54
N LEU A 171 0.05 -13.57 14.95
CA LEU A 171 -0.19 -12.49 14.00
C LEU A 171 0.09 -11.13 14.64
N LEU A 172 0.76 -10.24 13.90
CA LEU A 172 0.78 -8.83 14.26
C LEU A 172 -0.64 -8.27 14.19
N PRO A 173 -0.95 -7.15 14.87
CA PRO A 173 -2.24 -6.49 14.74
C PRO A 173 -2.59 -6.21 13.27
N ASN A 174 -3.66 -6.83 12.77
CA ASN A 174 -4.06 -6.82 11.35
C ASN A 174 -3.02 -7.42 10.38
N GLY A 175 -2.14 -8.31 10.84
CA GLY A 175 -1.12 -8.95 9.99
C GLY A 175 -1.67 -9.92 8.93
N GLY A 176 -2.94 -10.30 9.05
CA GLY A 176 -3.71 -11.03 8.04
C GLY A 176 -4.56 -10.16 7.12
N PHE A 177 -4.52 -8.84 7.31
CA PHE A 177 -5.29 -7.87 6.52
C PHE A 177 -6.82 -8.11 6.45
N ASP A 178 -7.38 -8.90 7.35
CA ASP A 178 -8.82 -9.17 7.47
C ASP A 178 -9.62 -8.01 8.09
N GLY A 179 -8.93 -7.01 8.65
CA GLY A 179 -9.50 -5.80 9.25
C GLY A 179 -9.39 -4.55 8.35
N PRO A 180 -10.07 -3.45 8.69
CA PRO A 180 -9.99 -2.20 7.92
C PRO A 180 -8.57 -1.64 7.87
N TRP A 181 -8.17 -1.09 6.72
CA TRP A 181 -6.87 -0.42 6.51
C TRP A 181 -6.57 0.67 7.54
N THR A 182 -7.58 1.47 7.90
CA THR A 182 -7.42 2.63 8.77
C THR A 182 -7.76 2.28 10.22
N GLY A 183 -6.79 2.44 11.12
CA GLY A 183 -7.02 2.27 12.56
C GLY A 183 -5.85 1.71 13.36
N PHE A 184 -4.62 2.22 13.14
CA PHE A 184 -3.40 1.96 13.94
C PHE A 184 -2.49 0.80 13.51
N SER A 185 -2.85 -0.06 12.56
CA SER A 185 -1.99 -1.20 12.20
C SER A 185 -1.02 -0.94 11.06
N PHE A 186 -1.47 -0.33 9.97
CA PHE A 186 -0.62 -0.07 8.80
C PHE A 186 -0.81 1.36 8.29
N MET A 187 0.27 1.92 7.77
CA MET A 187 0.26 3.09 6.90
C MET A 187 0.65 2.65 5.49
N ALA A 188 0.18 3.36 4.48
CA ALA A 188 0.46 3.05 3.08
C ALA A 188 0.76 4.31 2.27
N ILE A 189 1.53 4.15 1.21
CA ILE A 189 1.79 5.14 0.16
C ILE A 189 1.79 4.43 -1.21
N GLY A 190 1.36 5.13 -2.25
CA GLY A 190 1.22 4.56 -3.60
C GLY A 190 -0.15 3.90 -3.81
N ASN A 191 -0.21 2.94 -4.73
CA ASN A 191 -1.38 2.13 -5.06
C ASN A 191 -1.42 0.87 -4.20
N THR A 192 -2.24 0.91 -3.14
CA THR A 192 -2.43 -0.22 -2.22
C THR A 192 -3.92 -0.50 -1.99
N SER A 193 -4.31 -1.78 -1.96
CA SER A 193 -5.70 -2.19 -1.72
C SER A 193 -5.79 -3.54 -0.97
N ILE A 194 -6.90 -3.79 -0.28
CA ILE A 194 -7.17 -5.12 0.28
C ILE A 194 -7.94 -5.90 -0.78
N VAL A 195 -7.49 -7.13 -1.01
CA VAL A 195 -8.09 -8.04 -1.97
C VAL A 195 -8.37 -9.39 -1.33
N GLY A 196 -9.42 -10.08 -1.78
CA GLY A 196 -9.75 -11.43 -1.35
C GLY A 196 -9.30 -12.49 -2.36
N ALA A 197 -9.75 -13.73 -2.13
CA ALA A 197 -9.47 -14.85 -3.04
C ALA A 197 -10.08 -14.65 -4.46
N ASP A 198 -11.09 -13.80 -4.59
CA ASP A 198 -11.70 -13.39 -5.86
C ASP A 198 -10.75 -12.57 -6.75
N TYR A 199 -9.63 -12.10 -6.22
CA TYR A 199 -8.55 -11.48 -6.99
C TYR A 199 -7.77 -12.47 -7.88
N GLY A 200 -8.03 -13.78 -7.75
CA GLY A 200 -7.36 -14.81 -8.55
C GLY A 200 -6.02 -15.25 -7.96
N ALA A 201 -5.78 -14.98 -6.68
CA ALA A 201 -4.62 -15.46 -5.92
C ALA A 201 -5.07 -16.12 -4.60
N PRO A 202 -4.37 -17.17 -4.15
CA PRO A 202 -4.63 -17.75 -2.83
C PRO A 202 -4.37 -16.72 -1.73
N VAL A 203 -5.18 -16.77 -0.66
CA VAL A 203 -5.00 -15.98 0.55
C VAL A 203 -4.40 -16.90 1.62
N PRO A 204 -3.12 -16.75 1.99
CA PRO A 204 -2.46 -17.65 2.93
C PRO A 204 -3.07 -17.72 4.33
N GLN A 205 -3.72 -16.65 4.81
CA GLN A 205 -4.37 -16.59 6.11
C GLN A 205 -5.66 -15.77 6.03
N GLY A 206 -6.76 -16.30 6.57
CA GLY A 206 -8.02 -15.56 6.62
C GLY A 206 -8.71 -15.50 5.26
N THR A 207 -9.19 -14.33 4.89
CA THR A 207 -10.02 -14.10 3.69
C THR A 207 -9.50 -12.97 2.80
N GLN A 208 -8.59 -12.15 3.32
CA GLN A 208 -8.08 -10.95 2.69
C GLN A 208 -6.55 -10.91 2.75
N GLN A 209 -5.94 -10.15 1.84
CA GLN A 209 -4.50 -9.89 1.83
C GLN A 209 -4.23 -8.49 1.28
N ALA A 210 -3.06 -7.92 1.57
CA ALA A 210 -2.66 -6.64 1.01
C ALA A 210 -2.15 -6.81 -0.41
N LEU A 211 -2.60 -5.96 -1.33
CA LEU A 211 -2.04 -5.75 -2.65
C LEU A 211 -1.30 -4.41 -2.68
N LEU A 212 -0.06 -4.43 -3.13
CA LEU A 212 0.72 -3.26 -3.52
C LEU A 212 0.97 -3.34 -5.01
N SER A 213 0.86 -2.23 -5.73
CA SER A 213 1.09 -2.19 -7.18
C SER A 213 2.00 -1.04 -7.56
N ALA A 214 2.95 -1.29 -8.45
CA ALA A 214 3.76 -0.25 -9.08
C ALA A 214 3.12 0.27 -10.38
N ALA A 215 1.90 -0.17 -10.71
CA ALA A 215 1.16 0.31 -11.87
C ALA A 215 0.76 1.79 -11.76
N ALA A 216 0.92 2.52 -12.86
CA ALA A 216 0.25 3.78 -13.08
C ALA A 216 -1.28 3.60 -13.03
N VAL A 217 -1.99 4.59 -12.46
CA VAL A 217 -3.45 4.63 -12.40
C VAL A 217 -4.02 4.56 -13.81
N PRO A 218 -5.01 3.69 -14.11
CA PRO A 218 -5.75 3.82 -15.35
C PRO A 218 -6.41 5.21 -15.33
N GLU A 219 -6.07 6.08 -16.30
CA GLU A 219 -6.81 7.32 -16.53
C GLU A 219 -8.31 7.02 -16.40
N PRO A 220 -9.07 7.80 -15.61
CA PRO A 220 -10.49 7.54 -15.44
C PRO A 220 -11.08 7.52 -16.85
N THR A 221 -11.64 6.37 -17.25
CA THR A 221 -12.43 6.32 -18.47
C THR A 221 -13.52 7.34 -18.27
N SER A 222 -13.35 8.49 -18.92
CA SER A 222 -14.36 9.52 -18.95
C SER A 222 -15.55 8.84 -19.60
N MET A 223 -16.51 8.44 -18.77
CA MET A 223 -17.90 8.32 -19.16
C MET A 223 -18.30 9.72 -19.64
N VAL A 224 -17.97 10.02 -20.90
CA VAL A 224 -18.58 11.08 -21.68
C VAL A 224 -20.03 10.64 -21.86
N SER A 225 -20.83 10.86 -20.82
CA SER A 225 -22.27 10.97 -20.98
C SER A 225 -22.49 12.26 -21.79
N LEU A 226 -22.61 12.10 -23.10
CA LEU A 226 -23.20 13.10 -23.98
C LEU A 226 -24.68 13.26 -23.58
N GLY A 227 -24.90 13.96 -22.47
CA GLY A 227 -26.22 14.47 -22.11
C GLY A 227 -26.59 15.56 -23.10
N PHE A 228 -27.37 15.20 -24.12
CA PHE A 228 -28.14 16.16 -24.92
C PHE A 228 -29.16 16.87 -24.02
N GLY A 229 -28.72 17.92 -23.32
CA GLY A 229 -29.58 18.86 -22.60
C GLY A 229 -29.78 20.11 -23.45
N ALA A 230 -30.70 20.06 -24.41
CA ALA A 230 -31.15 21.26 -25.11
C ALA A 230 -31.97 22.14 -24.16
N LEU A 231 -31.31 23.10 -23.49
CA LEU A 231 -31.98 24.17 -22.75
C LEU A 231 -32.24 25.35 -23.69
N LEU A 232 -33.43 25.37 -24.29
CA LEU A 232 -33.96 26.52 -25.04
C LEU A 232 -34.31 27.64 -24.06
N ILE A 233 -33.41 28.61 -23.88
CA ILE A 233 -33.71 29.88 -23.21
C ILE A 233 -34.33 30.82 -24.24
N LEU A 234 -35.65 30.98 -24.20
CA LEU A 234 -36.36 32.03 -24.95
C LEU A 234 -36.18 33.37 -24.23
N PHE A 235 -35.25 34.21 -24.70
CA PHE A 235 -35.19 35.62 -24.29
C PHE A 235 -36.30 36.41 -25.00
N LYS A 236 -37.27 36.89 -24.22
CA LYS A 236 -38.25 37.89 -24.66
C LYS A 236 -37.60 39.28 -24.63
N ALA A 237 -36.90 39.65 -25.70
CA ALA A 237 -36.37 41.01 -25.85
C ALA A 237 -37.45 41.97 -26.38
N ARG A 238 -37.90 42.86 -25.50
CA ARG A 238 -38.82 43.96 -25.79
C ARG A 238 -38.03 45.08 -26.51
N ARG A 239 -38.14 45.22 -27.83
CA ARG A 239 -37.68 46.43 -28.54
C ARG A 239 -38.76 47.51 -28.48
N ARG A 240 -38.48 48.57 -27.73
CA ARG A 240 -38.95 49.93 -28.09
C ARG A 240 -37.94 50.50 -29.08
N SER A 241 -38.40 51.01 -30.21
CA SER A 241 -37.71 52.04 -30.96
C SER A 241 -38.73 53.02 -31.48
N ASN A 242 -38.49 54.29 -31.19
CA ASN A 242 -39.18 55.44 -31.74
C ASN A 242 -38.88 55.57 -33.24
N ALA A 243 -39.93 55.79 -34.04
CA ALA A 243 -40.05 56.75 -35.11
C ALA A 243 -41.54 56.85 -35.45
#